data_AF-A0A970Z284-F1
#
_entry.id   AF-A0A970Z284-F1
#
_cell.length_a   1.000
_cell.length_b   1.000
_cell.length_c   1.000
_cell.angle_alpha   90.00
_cell.angle_beta   90.00
_cell.angle_gamma   90.00
#
_symmetry.space_group_name_H-M   'P 1'
#
loop_
_entity.id
_entity.type
_entity.pdbx_description
1 polymer ?
#
loop_
_entity_poly.entity_id
_entity_poly.type
_entity_poly.pdbx_seq_one_letter_code
_entity_poly.pdbx_strand_id
1 'polypeptide(L)'
;MYNPFLKNRKILISYLFIWLIIIAAHSAVQYFLFNAGLSESVTDSIVFNLLYLGIGLSLWYPARFITFENYEPVKVITNHIVSALVTSGIWIFTGYSILSLFLENNEKYMLYLKDSLIYRFAEGLAFYLVITVINYLIIYYTNFREKTLKEAELKALVKEAELRSLKYQINPHFIFNSLNSISSLTTTNPEKAQEMTIKLSSFIPD
;
A
#
# COMPACT_ATOMS: atom_id res chain seq x y z
N MET A 1 7.77 9.31 5.17
CA MET A 1 6.67 8.30 5.25
C MET A 1 7.20 7.04 5.91
N TYR A 2 6.51 6.56 6.94
CA TYR A 2 6.89 5.39 7.74
C TYR A 2 6.50 4.07 7.06
N ASN A 3 7.23 3.01 7.38
CA ASN A 3 6.87 1.65 6.97
C ASN A 3 5.45 1.31 7.49
N PRO A 4 4.52 0.86 6.63
CA PRO A 4 3.13 0.61 7.00
C PRO A 4 2.98 -0.48 8.08
N PHE A 5 3.88 -1.46 8.10
CA PHE A 5 3.94 -2.49 9.14
C PHE A 5 4.28 -1.91 10.50
N LEU A 6 5.13 -0.88 10.56
CA LEU A 6 5.54 -0.24 11.82
C LEU A 6 4.57 0.87 12.27
N LYS A 7 3.90 1.52 11.32
CA LYS A 7 2.96 2.61 11.62
C LYS A 7 1.63 2.12 12.19
N ASN A 8 1.11 0.99 11.72
CA ASN A 8 -0.20 0.49 12.09
C ASN A 8 -0.09 -0.72 13.03
N ARG A 9 -0.44 -0.53 14.31
CA ARG A 9 -0.39 -1.58 15.33
C ARG A 9 -1.15 -2.86 14.94
N LYS A 10 -2.30 -2.75 14.24
CA LYS A 10 -3.06 -3.92 13.81
C LYS A 10 -2.32 -4.72 12.74
N ILE A 11 -1.66 -4.03 11.80
CA ILE A 11 -0.84 -4.65 10.76
C ILE A 11 0.39 -5.30 11.41
N LEU A 12 1.05 -4.62 12.35
CA LEU A 12 2.19 -5.18 13.09
C LEU A 12 1.83 -6.46 13.83
N ILE A 13 0.72 -6.45 14.58
CA ILE A 13 0.24 -7.63 15.31
C ILE A 13 -0.05 -8.78 14.34
N SER A 14 -0.71 -8.50 13.22
CA SER A 14 -1.01 -9.51 12.20
C SER A 14 0.27 -10.09 11.60
N TYR A 15 1.25 -9.25 11.32
CA TYR A 15 2.56 -9.65 10.81
C TYR A 15 3.30 -10.57 11.79
N LEU A 16 3.39 -10.18 13.07
CA LEU A 16 4.02 -10.99 14.11
C LEU A 16 3.28 -12.33 14.32
N PHE A 17 1.95 -12.32 14.25
CA PHE A 17 1.12 -13.52 14.38
C PHE A 17 1.34 -14.50 13.22
N ILE A 18 1.46 -14.01 11.98
CA ILE A 18 1.80 -14.84 10.82
C ILE A 18 3.16 -15.51 11.01
N TRP A 19 4.17 -14.76 11.47
CA TRP A 19 5.49 -15.34 11.73
C TRP A 19 5.48 -16.39 12.85
N LEU A 20 4.66 -16.20 13.88
CA LEU A 20 4.48 -17.20 14.93
C LEU A 20 3.91 -18.51 14.36
N ILE A 21 2.93 -18.41 13.45
CA ILE A 21 2.37 -19.58 12.75
C ILE A 21 3.44 -20.25 11.87
N ILE A 22 4.23 -19.46 11.12
CA ILE A 22 5.30 -19.98 10.28
C ILE A 22 6.36 -20.71 11.12
N ILE A 23 6.77 -20.15 12.27
CA ILE A 23 7.71 -20.79 13.20
C ILE A 23 7.17 -22.14 13.69
N ALA A 24 5.90 -22.19 14.10
CA ALA A 24 5.28 -23.42 14.58
C ALA A 24 5.18 -24.48 13.45
N ALA A 25 4.79 -24.06 12.25
CA ALA A 25 4.69 -24.93 11.09
C ALA A 25 6.07 -25.46 10.65
N HIS A 26 7.09 -24.60 10.58
CA HIS A 26 8.47 -24.99 10.27
C HIS A 26 8.99 -25.99 11.33
N SER A 27 8.75 -25.73 12.62
CA SER A 27 9.16 -26.64 13.71
C SER A 27 8.51 -28.01 13.56
N ALA A 28 7.21 -28.05 13.25
CA ALA A 28 6.48 -29.30 13.02
C ALA A 28 7.02 -30.05 11.79
N VAL A 29 7.31 -29.35 10.69
CA VAL A 29 7.90 -29.94 9.49
C VAL A 29 9.24 -30.58 9.82
N GLN A 30 10.13 -29.90 10.55
CA GLN A 30 11.43 -30.48 10.92
C GLN A 30 11.31 -31.69 11.84
N TYR A 31 10.42 -31.61 12.83
CA TYR A 31 10.22 -32.70 13.77
C TYR A 31 9.60 -33.94 13.10
N PHE A 32 8.50 -33.77 12.37
CA PHE A 32 7.74 -34.90 11.81
C PHE A 32 8.28 -35.42 10.48
N LEU A 33 8.73 -34.54 9.57
CA LEU A 33 9.14 -34.93 8.22
C LEU A 33 10.64 -35.20 8.12
N PHE A 34 11.46 -34.49 8.90
CA PHE A 34 12.92 -34.61 8.85
C PHE A 34 13.51 -35.36 10.06
N ASN A 35 12.66 -35.82 10.99
CA ASN A 35 13.05 -36.62 12.15
C ASN A 35 14.19 -35.99 12.97
N ALA A 36 14.16 -34.65 13.06
CA ALA A 36 15.03 -33.86 13.92
C ALA A 36 14.50 -33.91 15.36
N GLY A 37 15.39 -33.73 16.34
CA GLY A 37 14.97 -33.64 17.73
C GLY A 37 14.08 -32.42 17.96
N LEU A 38 13.21 -32.47 18.98
CA LEU A 38 12.25 -31.41 19.25
C LEU A 38 12.95 -30.07 19.57
N SER A 39 14.01 -30.12 20.37
CA SER A 39 14.79 -28.94 20.75
C SER A 39 15.47 -28.30 19.55
N GLU A 40 16.08 -29.12 18.68
CA GLU A 40 16.74 -28.71 17.45
C GLU A 40 15.74 -28.09 16.48
N SER A 41 14.59 -28.75 16.28
CA SER A 41 13.54 -28.30 15.35
C SER A 41 12.99 -26.92 15.73
N VAL A 42 12.74 -26.70 17.02
CA VAL A 42 12.26 -25.41 17.54
C VAL A 42 13.35 -24.35 17.44
N THR A 43 14.60 -24.69 17.81
CA THR A 43 15.73 -23.75 17.77
C THR A 43 16.03 -23.29 16.34
N ASP A 44 16.13 -24.23 15.39
CA ASP A 44 16.34 -23.93 13.97
C ASP A 44 15.24 -23.02 13.43
N SER A 45 13.99 -23.39 13.67
CA SER A 45 12.82 -22.65 13.18
C SER A 45 12.79 -21.23 13.75
N ILE A 46 13.10 -21.05 15.04
CA ILE A 46 13.16 -19.72 15.64
C ILE A 46 14.28 -18.90 14.98
N VAL A 47 15.49 -19.44 14.85
CA VAL A 47 16.64 -18.71 14.29
C VAL A 47 16.35 -18.24 12.87
N PHE A 48 15.97 -19.15 11.97
CA PHE A 48 15.78 -18.81 10.57
C PHE A 48 14.59 -17.87 10.35
N ASN A 49 13.46 -18.10 11.01
CA ASN A 49 12.28 -17.28 10.79
C ASN A 49 12.37 -15.89 11.46
N LEU A 50 13.02 -15.76 12.63
CA LEU A 50 13.22 -14.44 13.24
C LEU A 50 14.18 -13.55 12.44
N LEU A 51 15.23 -14.14 11.87
CA LEU A 51 16.10 -13.41 10.93
C LEU A 51 15.30 -12.89 9.74
N TYR A 52 14.44 -13.74 9.15
CA TYR A 52 13.64 -13.35 8.00
C TYR A 52 12.51 -12.36 8.35
N LEU A 53 11.96 -12.42 9.56
CA LEU A 53 11.04 -11.41 10.08
C LEU A 53 11.70 -10.02 10.06
N GLY A 54 12.93 -9.90 10.56
CA GLY A 54 13.67 -8.64 10.53
C GLY A 54 13.96 -8.15 9.11
N ILE A 55 14.43 -9.05 8.25
CA ILE A 55 14.68 -8.78 6.83
C ILE A 55 13.39 -8.34 6.11
N GLY A 56 12.27 -9.01 6.36
CA GLY A 56 11.01 -8.73 5.68
C GLY A 56 10.52 -7.31 5.91
N LEU A 57 10.75 -6.75 7.10
CA LEU A 57 10.47 -5.35 7.40
C LEU A 57 11.37 -4.39 6.61
N SER A 58 12.63 -4.76 6.36
CA SER A 58 13.56 -3.92 5.59
C SER A 58 13.31 -3.98 4.08
N LEU A 59 12.79 -5.10 3.55
CA LEU A 59 12.46 -5.26 2.12
C LEU A 59 11.39 -4.28 1.61
N TRP A 60 10.64 -3.62 2.49
CA TRP A 60 9.73 -2.55 2.10
C TRP A 60 10.43 -1.35 1.45
N TYR A 61 11.64 -1.00 1.91
CA TYR A 61 12.38 0.15 1.39
C TYR A 61 12.76 0.01 -0.09
N PRO A 62 13.43 -1.07 -0.55
CA PRO A 62 13.74 -1.23 -1.96
C PRO A 62 12.48 -1.32 -2.83
N ALA A 63 11.45 -2.05 -2.41
CA ALA A 63 10.18 -2.14 -3.14
C ALA A 63 9.48 -0.79 -3.33
N ARG A 64 9.68 0.14 -2.38
CA ARG A 64 9.12 1.49 -2.44
C ARG A 64 9.86 2.43 -3.38
N PHE A 65 11.18 2.39 -3.37
CA PHE A 65 11.98 3.34 -4.14
C PHE A 65 12.25 2.87 -5.57
N ILE A 66 12.36 1.55 -5.77
CA ILE A 66 12.63 0.94 -7.07
C ILE A 66 11.30 0.43 -7.64
N THR A 67 10.52 1.31 -8.26
CA THR A 67 9.21 0.97 -8.84
C THR A 67 9.25 1.04 -10.37
N PHE A 68 8.31 0.34 -11.02
CA PHE A 68 8.09 0.44 -12.47
C PHE A 68 7.60 1.83 -12.92
N GLU A 69 7.18 2.70 -12.00
CA GLU A 69 6.82 4.09 -12.33
C GLU A 69 8.08 4.97 -12.49
N ASN A 70 9.17 4.67 -11.78
CA ASN A 70 10.36 5.52 -11.71
C ASN A 70 11.56 4.98 -12.51
N TYR A 71 11.57 3.68 -12.82
CA TYR A 71 12.70 3.02 -13.49
C TYR A 71 12.23 2.07 -14.60
N GLU A 72 13.11 1.84 -15.58
CA GLU A 72 12.90 0.86 -16.65
C GLU A 72 12.70 -0.56 -16.07
N PRO A 73 11.82 -1.39 -16.67
CA PRO A 73 11.51 -2.72 -16.15
C PRO A 73 12.74 -3.61 -15.93
N VAL A 74 13.72 -3.54 -16.83
CA VAL A 74 14.96 -4.30 -16.72
C VAL A 74 15.73 -3.94 -15.44
N LYS A 75 15.84 -2.65 -15.10
CA LYS A 75 16.52 -2.19 -13.87
C LYS A 75 15.79 -2.63 -12.61
N VAL A 76 14.46 -2.62 -12.62
CA VAL A 76 13.65 -3.09 -11.48
C VAL A 76 13.87 -4.59 -11.27
N ILE A 77 13.76 -5.38 -12.34
CA ILE A 77 13.91 -6.84 -12.30
C ILE A 77 15.32 -7.23 -11.85
N THR A 78 16.37 -6.62 -12.41
CA THR A 78 17.76 -6.95 -12.04
C THR A 78 18.05 -6.60 -10.58
N ASN A 79 17.56 -5.46 -10.07
CA ASN A 79 17.70 -5.10 -8.66
C ASN A 79 17.04 -6.13 -7.73
N HIS A 80 15.84 -6.61 -8.07
CA HIS A 80 15.16 -7.63 -7.26
C HIS A 80 15.86 -8.98 -7.33
N ILE A 81 16.39 -9.39 -8.48
CA ILE A 81 17.18 -10.62 -8.60
C ILE A 81 18.43 -10.53 -7.71
N VAL A 82 19.20 -9.45 -7.83
CA VAL A 82 20.42 -9.24 -7.03
C VAL A 82 20.07 -9.21 -5.54
N SER A 83 19.05 -8.45 -5.16
CA SER A 83 18.61 -8.36 -3.77
C SER A 83 18.14 -9.71 -3.22
N ALA A 84 17.38 -10.50 -3.99
CA ALA A 84 16.92 -11.83 -3.57
C ALA A 84 18.09 -12.77 -3.30
N LEU A 85 19.09 -12.79 -4.18
CA LEU A 85 20.29 -13.62 -4.05
C LEU A 85 21.12 -13.20 -2.84
N VAL A 86 21.38 -11.89 -2.69
CA VAL A 86 22.18 -11.34 -1.59
C VAL A 86 21.49 -11.58 -0.25
N THR A 87 20.20 -11.25 -0.15
CA THR A 87 19.42 -11.43 1.09
C THR A 87 19.33 -12.90 1.48
N SER A 88 19.06 -13.81 0.54
CA SER A 88 18.99 -15.25 0.83
C SER A 88 20.34 -15.82 1.23
N GLY A 89 21.43 -15.37 0.59
CA GLY A 89 22.79 -15.74 0.95
C GLY A 89 23.19 -15.29 2.35
N ILE A 90 22.94 -14.03 2.69
CA ILE A 90 23.20 -13.48 4.04
C ILE A 90 22.35 -14.20 5.09
N TRP A 91 21.08 -14.46 4.78
CA TRP A 91 20.16 -15.14 5.69
C TRP A 91 20.63 -16.55 6.02
N ILE A 92 21.02 -17.35 5.02
CA ILE A 92 21.54 -18.70 5.23
C ILE A 92 22.87 -18.67 5.97
N PHE A 93 23.80 -17.83 5.53
CA PHE A 93 25.10 -17.73 6.18
C PHE A 93 24.96 -17.38 7.67
N THR A 94 24.11 -16.41 7.97
CA THR A 94 23.86 -15.97 9.36
C THR A 94 23.15 -17.05 10.16
N GLY A 95 22.10 -17.67 9.62
CA GLY A 95 21.36 -18.74 10.29
C GLY A 95 22.23 -19.96 10.57
N TYR A 96 23.02 -20.40 9.58
CA TYR A 96 24.00 -21.47 9.74
C TYR A 96 25.02 -21.14 10.84
N SER A 97 25.60 -19.94 10.79
CA SER A 97 26.60 -19.50 11.77
C SER A 97 26.03 -19.48 13.19
N ILE A 98 24.81 -18.99 13.36
CA ILE A 98 24.13 -18.99 14.67
C ILE A 98 23.91 -20.42 15.15
N LEU A 99 23.33 -21.29 14.33
CA LEU A 99 23.02 -22.66 14.75
C LEU A 99 24.27 -23.49 15.01
N SER A 100 25.36 -23.25 14.27
CA SER A 100 26.64 -23.88 14.57
C SER A 100 27.18 -23.50 15.95
N LEU A 101 26.87 -22.32 16.49
CA LEU A 101 27.30 -21.96 17.84
C LEU A 101 26.53 -22.70 18.95
N PHE A 102 25.28 -23.09 18.68
CA PHE A 102 24.39 -23.70 19.68
C PHE A 102 24.29 -25.23 19.57
N LEU A 103 24.48 -25.79 18.37
CA LEU A 103 24.18 -27.20 18.06
C LEU A 103 25.37 -27.97 17.47
N GLU A 104 26.60 -27.44 17.57
CA GLU A 104 27.82 -28.08 17.04
C GLU A 104 27.99 -29.54 17.50
N ASN A 105 27.65 -29.81 18.76
CA ASN A 105 27.81 -31.13 19.38
C ASN A 105 26.82 -32.19 18.86
N ASN A 106 25.82 -31.81 18.06
CA ASN A 106 24.85 -32.74 17.48
C ASN A 106 25.22 -33.04 16.02
N GLU A 107 26.09 -34.04 15.82
CA GLU A 107 26.60 -34.41 14.48
C GLU A 107 25.48 -34.73 13.48
N LYS A 108 24.44 -35.46 13.92
CA LYS A 108 23.28 -35.80 13.07
C LYS A 108 22.57 -34.54 12.57
N TYR A 109 22.36 -33.57 13.45
CA TYR A 109 21.74 -32.31 13.10
C TYR A 109 22.65 -31.46 12.20
N MET A 110 23.95 -31.39 12.48
CA MET A 110 24.90 -30.62 11.66
C MET A 110 25.00 -31.17 10.23
N LEU A 111 24.93 -32.50 10.06
CA LEU A 111 24.85 -33.13 8.75
C LEU A 111 23.56 -32.71 8.01
N TYR A 112 22.41 -32.80 8.68
CA TYR A 112 21.14 -32.32 8.15
C TYR A 112 21.19 -30.83 7.75
N LEU A 113 21.73 -29.97 8.62
CA LEU A 113 21.85 -28.54 8.36
C LEU A 113 22.69 -28.27 7.11
N LYS A 114 23.79 -29.01 6.92
CA LYS A 114 24.64 -28.89 5.72
C LYS A 114 23.93 -29.38 4.45
N ASP A 115 23.27 -30.52 4.51
CA ASP A 115 22.53 -31.08 3.38
C ASP A 115 21.32 -30.21 3.00
N SER A 116 20.83 -29.42 3.97
CA SER A 116 19.68 -28.54 3.79
C SER A 116 19.91 -27.23 3.05
N LEU A 117 21.17 -26.84 2.84
CA LEU A 117 21.51 -25.49 2.40
C LEU A 117 20.86 -25.11 1.05
N ILE A 118 20.73 -26.07 0.13
CA ILE A 118 20.17 -25.81 -1.20
C ILE A 118 18.67 -25.51 -1.12
N TYR A 119 17.89 -26.32 -0.39
CA TYR A 119 16.46 -26.07 -0.29
C TYR A 119 16.15 -24.87 0.61
N ARG A 120 16.98 -24.61 1.63
CA ARG A 120 16.91 -23.35 2.40
C ARG A 120 17.15 -22.16 1.48
N PHE A 121 18.07 -22.25 0.52
CA PHE A 121 18.30 -21.13 -0.41
C PHE A 121 17.07 -20.88 -1.29
N ALA A 122 16.44 -21.94 -1.78
CA ALA A 122 15.16 -21.83 -2.50
C ALA A 122 14.05 -21.24 -1.62
N GLU A 123 13.95 -21.65 -0.34
CA GLU A 123 13.00 -21.09 0.63
C GLU A 123 13.24 -19.58 0.85
N GLY A 124 14.51 -19.17 0.98
CA GLY A 124 14.88 -17.76 1.12
C GLY A 124 14.48 -16.92 -0.09
N LEU A 125 14.64 -17.45 -1.30
CA LEU A 125 14.17 -16.81 -2.53
C LEU A 125 12.64 -16.73 -2.57
N ALA A 126 11.94 -17.78 -2.14
CA ALA A 126 10.49 -17.81 -2.09
C ALA A 126 9.92 -16.78 -1.09
N PHE A 127 10.49 -16.69 0.11
CA PHE A 127 10.12 -15.65 1.08
C PHE A 127 10.38 -14.25 0.55
N TYR A 128 11.52 -14.04 -0.13
CA TYR A 128 11.84 -12.74 -0.73
C TYR A 128 10.76 -12.33 -1.73
N LEU A 129 10.39 -13.25 -2.62
CA LEU A 129 9.38 -13.03 -3.66
C LEU A 129 8.02 -12.70 -3.04
N VAL A 130 7.54 -13.53 -2.10
CA VAL A 130 6.23 -13.35 -1.46
C VAL A 130 6.16 -12.01 -0.73
N ILE A 131 7.17 -11.67 0.07
CA ILE A 131 7.20 -10.41 0.82
C ILE A 131 7.28 -9.21 -0.13
N THR A 132 8.08 -9.31 -1.19
CA THR A 132 8.21 -8.24 -2.20
C THR A 132 6.88 -8.01 -2.92
N VAL A 133 6.18 -9.07 -3.32
CA VAL A 133 4.84 -8.98 -3.93
C VAL A 133 3.84 -8.34 -2.98
N ILE A 134 3.80 -8.75 -1.72
CA ILE A 134 2.93 -8.14 -0.70
C ILE A 134 3.26 -6.65 -0.53
N ASN A 135 4.54 -6.28 -0.48
CA ASN A 135 4.95 -4.88 -0.39
C ASN A 135 4.45 -4.06 -1.58
N TYR A 136 4.62 -4.56 -2.81
CA TYR A 136 4.09 -3.88 -4.00
C TYR A 136 2.58 -3.78 -3.97
N LEU A 137 1.86 -4.84 -3.60
CA LEU A 137 0.40 -4.80 -3.47
C LEU A 137 -0.05 -3.70 -2.52
N ILE A 138 0.59 -3.58 -1.35
CA ILE A 138 0.29 -2.52 -0.38
C ILE A 138 0.57 -1.14 -0.98
N ILE A 139 1.76 -0.95 -1.58
CA ILE A 139 2.18 0.35 -2.15
C ILE A 139 1.25 0.79 -3.27
N TYR A 140 0.99 -0.07 -4.25
CA TYR A 140 0.12 0.24 -5.38
C TYR A 140 -1.33 0.47 -4.95
N TYR A 141 -1.84 -0.32 -4.00
CA TYR A 141 -3.17 -0.09 -3.44
C TYR A 141 -3.28 1.28 -2.74
N THR A 142 -2.27 1.65 -1.94
CA THR A 142 -2.26 2.96 -1.27
C THR A 142 -2.17 4.11 -2.28
N ASN A 143 -1.28 4.00 -3.27
CA ASN A 143 -1.11 5.03 -4.30
C ASN A 143 -2.36 5.18 -5.16
N PHE A 144 -3.00 4.05 -5.53
CA PHE A 144 -4.23 4.05 -6.30
C PHE A 144 -5.35 4.77 -5.53
N ARG A 145 -5.54 4.42 -4.24
CA ARG A 145 -6.56 5.06 -3.40
C ARG A 145 -6.34 6.56 -3.25
N GLU A 146 -5.09 6.99 -3.07
CA GLU A 146 -4.74 8.42 -2.99
C GLU A 146 -5.01 9.15 -4.31
N LYS A 147 -4.64 8.55 -5.45
CA LYS A 147 -4.95 9.09 -6.79
C LYS A 147 -6.45 9.23 -7.02
N THR A 148 -7.25 8.21 -6.68
CA THR A 148 -8.72 8.24 -6.82
C THR A 148 -9.37 9.32 -5.96
N LEU A 149 -8.94 9.45 -4.70
CA LEU A 149 -9.44 10.52 -3.82
C LEU A 149 -9.10 11.90 -4.38
N LYS A 150 -7.87 12.07 -4.88
CA LYS A 150 -7.45 13.35 -5.44
C LYS A 150 -8.21 13.72 -6.70
N GLU A 151 -8.49 12.74 -7.56
CA GLU A 151 -9.30 12.94 -8.75
C GLU A 151 -10.74 13.35 -8.40
N ALA A 152 -11.34 12.74 -7.37
CA ALA A 152 -12.67 13.11 -6.89
C ALA A 152 -12.71 14.56 -6.36
N GLU A 153 -11.71 14.97 -5.58
CA GLU A 153 -11.57 16.36 -5.11
C GLU A 153 -11.47 17.34 -6.28
N LEU A 154 -10.61 17.04 -7.27
CA LEU A 154 -10.42 17.91 -8.43
C LEU A 154 -11.70 18.03 -9.27
N LYS A 155 -12.44 16.93 -9.47
CA LYS A 155 -13.75 16.97 -10.15
C LYS A 155 -14.77 17.82 -9.41
N ALA A 156 -14.78 17.77 -8.08
CA ALA A 156 -15.67 18.61 -7.28
C ALA A 156 -15.32 20.11 -7.42
N LEU A 157 -14.02 20.45 -7.36
CA LEU A 157 -13.51 21.81 -7.56
C LEU A 157 -13.86 22.37 -8.95
N VAL A 158 -13.73 21.56 -10.00
CA VAL A 158 -14.10 21.95 -11.38
C VAL A 158 -15.61 22.24 -11.46
N LYS A 159 -16.46 21.35 -10.94
CA LYS A 159 -17.92 21.58 -10.93
C LYS A 159 -18.31 22.84 -10.17
N GLU A 160 -17.67 23.11 -9.04
CA GLU A 160 -17.92 24.32 -8.26
C GLU A 160 -17.50 25.59 -9.03
N ALA A 161 -16.37 25.54 -9.74
CA ALA A 161 -15.93 26.63 -10.61
C ALA A 161 -16.89 26.87 -11.80
N GLU A 162 -17.36 25.81 -12.44
CA GLU A 162 -18.37 25.88 -13.51
C GLU A 162 -19.69 26.48 -13.01
N LEU A 163 -20.18 26.02 -11.85
CA LEU A 163 -21.38 26.57 -11.21
C LEU A 163 -21.21 28.06 -10.87
N ARG A 164 -20.05 28.45 -10.34
CA ARG A 164 -19.75 29.88 -10.10
C ARG A 164 -19.74 30.68 -11.40
N SER A 165 -19.10 30.17 -12.46
CA SER A 165 -19.07 30.84 -13.76
C SER A 165 -20.48 31.01 -14.35
N LEU A 166 -21.31 29.97 -14.30
CA LEU A 166 -22.70 30.03 -14.73
C LEU A 166 -23.51 31.05 -13.93
N LYS A 167 -23.33 31.12 -12.61
CA LYS A 167 -23.94 32.17 -11.76
C LYS A 167 -23.50 33.57 -12.16
N TYR A 168 -22.21 33.77 -12.49
CA TYR A 168 -21.71 35.06 -12.99
C TYR A 168 -22.21 35.41 -14.40
N GLN A 169 -22.52 34.41 -15.24
CA GLN A 169 -23.10 34.62 -16.57
C GLN A 169 -24.57 35.06 -16.54
N ILE A 170 -25.29 34.91 -15.41
CA ILE A 170 -26.56 35.61 -15.20
C ILE A 170 -26.23 37.10 -15.16
N ASN A 171 -26.42 37.77 -16.29
CA ASN A 171 -25.98 39.13 -16.50
C ASN A 171 -26.65 40.08 -15.47
N PRO A 172 -25.90 40.71 -14.55
CA PRO A 172 -26.46 41.66 -13.59
C PRO A 172 -27.21 42.79 -14.31
N HIS A 173 -26.73 43.19 -15.49
CA HIS A 173 -27.39 44.18 -16.34
C HIS A 173 -28.75 43.72 -16.84
N PHE A 174 -28.96 42.42 -17.09
CA PHE A 174 -30.28 41.89 -17.46
C PHE A 174 -31.27 42.06 -16.29
N ILE A 175 -30.85 41.75 -15.07
CA ILE A 175 -31.68 41.95 -13.88
C ILE A 175 -31.96 43.45 -13.67
N PHE A 176 -30.94 44.31 -13.74
CA PHE A 176 -31.14 45.76 -13.64
C PHE A 176 -32.06 46.32 -14.73
N ASN A 177 -31.89 45.90 -15.98
CA ASN A 177 -32.76 46.31 -17.09
C ASN A 177 -34.21 45.85 -16.90
N SER A 178 -34.39 44.62 -16.42
CA SER A 178 -35.71 44.06 -16.13
C SER A 178 -36.39 44.84 -15.00
N LEU A 179 -35.66 45.14 -13.92
CA LEU A 179 -36.16 45.95 -12.80
C LEU A 179 -36.49 47.39 -13.21
N ASN A 180 -35.62 48.04 -14.00
CA ASN A 180 -35.87 49.39 -14.52
C ASN A 180 -37.12 49.42 -15.42
N SER A 181 -37.30 48.41 -16.26
CA SER A 181 -38.47 48.28 -17.13
C SER A 181 -39.75 48.04 -16.34
N ILE A 182 -39.70 47.18 -15.30
CA ILE A 182 -40.82 46.97 -14.37
C ILE A 182 -41.17 48.27 -13.65
N SER A 183 -40.18 48.99 -13.11
CA SER A 183 -40.36 50.27 -12.41
C SER A 183 -41.09 51.29 -13.28
N SER A 184 -40.65 51.48 -14.54
CA SER A 184 -41.34 52.38 -15.48
C SER A 184 -42.78 51.96 -15.78
N LEU A 185 -43.05 50.66 -15.84
CA LEU A 185 -44.40 50.12 -16.07
C LEU A 185 -45.32 50.25 -14.87
N THR A 186 -44.82 50.33 -13.63
CA THR A 186 -45.70 50.49 -12.45
C THR A 186 -46.57 51.75 -12.51
N THR A 187 -46.09 52.82 -13.13
CA THR A 187 -46.84 54.08 -13.31
C THR A 187 -47.61 54.14 -14.62
N THR A 188 -47.14 53.47 -15.67
CA THR A 188 -47.67 53.59 -17.04
C THR A 188 -48.58 52.44 -17.47
N ASN A 189 -48.33 51.22 -16.99
CA ASN A 189 -49.13 50.01 -17.25
C ASN A 189 -48.94 48.99 -16.10
N PRO A 190 -49.70 49.12 -15.00
CA PRO A 190 -49.53 48.31 -13.79
C PRO A 190 -49.72 46.80 -14.01
N GLU A 191 -50.67 46.39 -14.84
CA GLU A 191 -50.92 44.97 -15.14
C GLU A 191 -49.70 44.31 -15.82
N LYS A 192 -49.07 45.00 -16.78
CA LYS A 192 -47.87 44.50 -17.45
C LYS A 192 -46.65 44.48 -16.53
N ALA A 193 -46.55 45.42 -15.59
CA ALA A 193 -45.53 45.42 -14.54
C ALA A 193 -45.67 44.17 -13.64
N GLN A 194 -46.90 43.83 -13.26
CA GLN A 194 -47.19 42.64 -12.47
C GLN A 194 -46.80 41.35 -13.21
N GLU A 195 -47.16 41.22 -14.49
CA GLU A 195 -46.80 40.06 -15.32
C GLU A 195 -45.27 39.90 -15.43
N MET A 196 -44.54 40.98 -15.70
CA MET A 196 -43.07 40.94 -15.77
C MET A 196 -42.42 40.63 -14.43
N THR A 197 -43.01 41.07 -13.32
CA THR A 197 -42.51 40.76 -11.97
C THR A 197 -42.59 39.26 -11.69
N ILE A 198 -43.71 38.62 -12.04
CA ILE A 198 -43.89 37.16 -11.91
C ILE A 198 -42.92 36.41 -12.83
N LYS A 199 -42.74 36.87 -14.07
CA LYS A 199 -41.75 36.28 -15.00
C LYS A 199 -40.32 36.39 -14.47
N LEU A 200 -39.92 37.55 -13.94
CA LEU A 200 -38.59 37.75 -13.38
C LEU A 200 -38.37 36.89 -12.11
N SER A 201 -39.38 36.75 -11.24
CA SER A 201 -39.28 35.88 -10.06
C SER A 201 -39.16 34.41 -10.44
N SER A 202 -39.78 33.96 -11.54
CA SER A 202 -39.61 32.59 -12.04
C SER A 202 -38.25 32.33 -12.69
N PHE A 203 -37.53 33.38 -13.08
CA PHE A 203 -36.23 33.29 -13.75
C PHE A 203 -35.05 33.30 -12.76
N ILE A 204 -35.23 33.87 -11.57
CA ILE A 204 -34.24 33.86 -10.49
C ILE A 204 -34.51 32.63 -9.63
N PRO A 205 -33.63 31.62 -9.60
CA PRO A 205 -33.82 30.47 -8.72
C PRO A 205 -33.62 30.87 -7.26
N ASP A 206 -34.37 30.23 -6.35
CA ASP A 206 -34.24 30.35 -4.88
C ASP A 206 -32.79 30.07 -4.38
#